data_AF-A0A6J6PFP9-F1
#
_entry.id   AF-A0A6J6PFP9-F1
#
_cell.length_a   1.000
_cell.length_b   1.000
_cell.length_c   1.000
_cell.angle_alpha   90.00
_cell.angle_beta   90.00
_cell.angle_gamma   90.00
#
_symmetry.space_group_name_H-M   'P 1'
#
loop_
_entity.id
_entity.type
_entity.pdbx_description
1 polymer ?
#
loop_
_entity_poly.entity_id
_entity_poly.type
_entity_poly.pdbx_seq_one_letter_code
_entity_poly.pdbx_strand_id
1 'polypeptide(L)'
;MVSFHAGANDVLRPNYKPEISLVQYERGVKTLTDAGATVILFTVVDKVDGKGKTADLWHQRFSAFNENVRAVAKKYPVILFEAKDAEFLNDRRFLAFDRLHMNSEGHRRLAQAVLAGLDKPHDKNWRDPLPPVKKKNKIVSTVITFAWMITFVLPWIWRRIRGKSSGDGRSGKYESPIRWPK
;
A
#
# COMPACT_ATOMS: atom_id res chain seq x y z
N MET A 1 -18.72 4.75 7.95
CA MET A 1 -17.87 4.03 6.97
C MET A 1 -16.42 4.26 7.33
N VAL A 2 -15.57 3.23 7.23
CA VAL A 2 -14.15 3.28 7.58
C VAL A 2 -13.35 2.59 6.47
N SER A 3 -12.35 3.27 5.91
CA SER A 3 -11.34 2.62 5.05
C SER A 3 -10.22 2.06 5.92
N PHE A 4 -10.02 0.75 5.90
CA PHE A 4 -8.98 0.07 6.66
C PHE A 4 -7.91 -0.48 5.71
N HIS A 5 -6.74 0.15 5.71
CA HIS A 5 -5.60 -0.25 4.90
C HIS A 5 -4.35 -0.33 5.79
N ALA A 6 -4.01 -1.56 6.20
CA ALA A 6 -2.94 -1.85 7.15
C ALA A 6 -2.25 -3.18 6.80
N GLY A 7 -1.13 -3.50 7.47
CA GLY A 7 -0.46 -4.81 7.36
C GLY A 7 0.59 -4.91 6.26
N ALA A 8 0.48 -4.16 5.15
CA ALA A 8 1.47 -4.19 4.07
C ALA A 8 2.90 -3.86 4.56
N ASN A 9 3.04 -2.94 5.51
CA ASN A 9 4.34 -2.60 6.11
C ASN A 9 4.95 -3.74 6.94
N ASP A 10 4.14 -4.67 7.46
CA ASP A 10 4.61 -5.84 8.21
C ASP A 10 5.17 -6.90 7.26
N VAL A 11 4.52 -7.09 6.10
CA VAL A 11 4.96 -7.99 5.02
C VAL A 11 6.38 -7.65 4.54
N LEU A 12 6.69 -6.35 4.48
CA LEU A 12 8.00 -5.83 4.07
C LEU A 12 9.14 -6.12 5.06
N ARG A 13 8.82 -6.51 6.30
CA ARG A 13 9.85 -6.64 7.33
C ARG A 13 10.64 -7.93 7.16
N PRO A 14 11.96 -7.93 7.39
CA PRO A 14 12.75 -9.15 7.40
C PRO A 14 12.19 -10.22 8.35
N ASN A 15 11.75 -9.80 9.54
CA ASN A 15 11.16 -10.64 10.59
C ASN A 15 9.63 -10.75 10.52
N TYR A 16 9.04 -10.66 9.32
CA TYR A 16 7.60 -10.81 9.11
C TYR A 16 7.07 -12.12 9.70
N LYS A 17 6.06 -12.02 10.57
CA LYS A 17 5.37 -13.12 11.24
C LYS A 17 3.91 -13.17 10.77
N PRO A 18 3.58 -13.90 9.69
CA PRO A 18 2.22 -13.95 9.16
C PRO A 18 1.20 -14.48 10.18
N GLU A 19 1.59 -15.46 11.00
CA GLU A 19 0.77 -16.06 12.04
C GLU A 19 0.32 -15.06 13.11
N ILE A 20 1.06 -13.97 13.30
CA ILE A 20 0.69 -12.87 14.20
C ILE A 20 -0.05 -11.79 13.41
N SER A 21 0.58 -11.28 12.35
CA SER A 21 0.09 -10.09 11.62
C SER A 21 -1.26 -10.31 10.93
N LEU A 22 -1.49 -11.48 10.33
CA LEU A 22 -2.76 -11.79 9.66
C LEU A 22 -3.91 -11.96 10.66
N VAL A 23 -3.63 -12.56 11.82
CA VAL A 23 -4.60 -12.67 12.93
C VAL A 23 -4.96 -11.28 13.48
N GLN A 24 -3.98 -10.40 13.64
CA GLN A 24 -4.23 -9.02 14.09
C GLN A 24 -5.00 -8.21 13.05
N TYR A 25 -4.74 -8.43 11.75
CA TYR A 25 -5.49 -7.82 10.67
C TYR A 25 -6.98 -8.23 10.76
N GLU A 26 -7.27 -9.52 10.87
CA GLU A 26 -8.65 -10.02 11.00
C GLU A 26 -9.33 -9.46 12.26
N ARG A 27 -8.64 -9.43 13.40
CA ARG A 27 -9.16 -8.83 14.64
C ARG A 27 -9.52 -7.35 14.45
N GLY A 28 -8.68 -6.59 13.76
CA GLY A 28 -8.95 -5.18 13.44
C GLY A 28 -10.21 -5.02 12.61
N VAL A 29 -10.38 -5.84 11.57
CA VAL A 29 -11.60 -5.84 10.74
C VAL A 29 -12.82 -6.20 11.57
N LYS A 30 -12.75 -7.27 12.36
CA LYS A 30 -13.84 -7.71 13.24
C LYS A 30 -14.27 -6.60 14.19
N THR A 31 -13.33 -5.96 14.89
CA THR A 31 -13.62 -4.87 15.83
C THR A 31 -14.36 -3.71 15.14
N LEU A 32 -13.93 -3.33 13.93
CA LEU A 32 -14.59 -2.27 13.17
C LEU A 32 -16.02 -2.67 12.76
N THR A 33 -16.22 -3.92 12.30
CA THR A 33 -17.55 -4.40 11.90
C THR A 33 -18.48 -4.60 13.09
N ASP A 34 -17.98 -5.11 14.22
CA ASP A 34 -18.76 -5.27 15.47
C ASP A 34 -19.25 -3.91 15.99
N ALA A 35 -18.45 -2.85 15.78
CA ALA A 35 -18.84 -1.48 16.11
C ALA A 35 -19.89 -0.88 15.15
N GLY A 36 -20.40 -1.65 14.18
CA GLY A 36 -21.42 -1.23 13.22
C GLY A 36 -20.89 -0.41 12.05
N ALA A 37 -19.56 -0.34 11.84
CA ALA A 37 -19.02 0.40 10.70
C ALA A 37 -19.14 -0.41 9.40
N THR A 38 -19.54 0.25 8.31
CA THR A 38 -19.24 -0.23 6.95
C THR A 38 -17.73 -0.12 6.72
N VAL A 39 -17.03 -1.24 6.59
CA VAL A 39 -15.58 -1.27 6.42
C VAL A 39 -15.21 -1.47 4.95
N ILE A 40 -14.25 -0.69 4.46
CA ILE A 40 -13.62 -0.86 3.15
C ILE A 40 -12.24 -1.47 3.36
N LEU A 41 -11.96 -2.58 2.69
CA LEU A 41 -10.65 -3.24 2.64
C LEU A 41 -10.03 -3.11 1.25
N PHE A 42 -8.71 -3.25 1.18
CA PHE A 42 -7.96 -3.23 -0.06
C PHE A 42 -6.96 -4.39 -0.08
N THR A 43 -6.89 -5.12 -1.20
CA THR A 43 -5.65 -5.85 -1.50
C THR A 43 -4.59 -4.85 -1.97
N VAL A 44 -3.33 -5.27 -1.98
CA VAL A 44 -2.22 -4.47 -2.51
C VAL A 44 -1.77 -5.03 -3.85
N VAL A 45 -1.15 -4.18 -4.67
CA VAL A 45 -0.47 -4.66 -5.88
C VAL A 45 0.71 -5.53 -5.44
N ASP A 46 0.62 -6.83 -5.73
CA ASP A 46 1.64 -7.82 -5.34
C ASP A 46 2.73 -8.02 -6.39
N LYS A 47 2.62 -7.35 -7.55
CA LYS A 47 3.64 -7.36 -8.60
C LYS A 47 4.86 -6.53 -8.20
N VAL A 48 5.89 -7.22 -7.72
CA VAL A 48 7.16 -6.60 -7.33
C VAL A 48 8.07 -6.41 -8.55
N ASP A 49 8.42 -5.17 -8.86
CA ASP A 49 9.42 -4.86 -9.90
C ASP A 49 10.80 -5.37 -9.47
N GLY A 50 11.36 -6.33 -10.22
CA GLY A 50 12.70 -6.86 -9.97
C GLY A 50 12.90 -8.25 -10.56
N LYS A 51 14.10 -8.80 -10.39
CA LYS A 51 14.42 -10.20 -10.69
C LYS A 51 15.19 -10.80 -9.52
N GLY A 52 14.94 -12.07 -9.22
CA GLY A 52 15.69 -12.86 -8.25
C GLY A 52 14.99 -13.04 -6.90
N LYS A 53 15.63 -13.83 -6.03
CA LYS A 53 15.03 -14.43 -4.82
C LYS A 53 14.32 -13.44 -3.89
N THR A 54 14.83 -12.22 -3.75
CA THR A 54 14.19 -11.20 -2.91
C THR A 54 12.87 -10.72 -3.49
N ALA A 55 12.81 -10.46 -4.80
CA ALA A 55 11.57 -10.05 -5.46
C ALA A 55 10.54 -11.20 -5.40
N ASP A 56 10.97 -12.43 -5.63
CA ASP A 56 10.11 -13.62 -5.56
C ASP A 56 9.54 -13.82 -4.15
N LEU A 57 10.36 -13.66 -3.11
CA LEU A 57 9.92 -13.72 -1.72
C LEU A 57 8.88 -12.65 -1.40
N TRP A 58 9.09 -11.42 -1.87
CA TRP A 58 8.17 -10.32 -1.61
C TRP A 58 6.84 -10.54 -2.34
N HIS A 59 6.89 -11.00 -3.59
CA HIS A 59 5.71 -11.38 -4.35
C HIS A 59 4.91 -12.47 -3.62
N GLN A 60 5.57 -13.53 -3.16
CA GLN A 60 4.93 -14.60 -2.40
C GLN A 60 4.25 -14.08 -1.13
N ARG A 61 4.94 -13.24 -0.35
CA ARG A 61 4.38 -12.71 0.90
C ARG A 61 3.19 -11.77 0.65
N PHE A 62 3.25 -10.93 -0.37
CA PHE A 62 2.12 -10.06 -0.72
C PHE A 62 0.94 -10.84 -1.30
N SER A 63 1.20 -11.89 -2.09
CA SER A 63 0.14 -12.80 -2.55
C SER A 63 -0.57 -13.45 -1.36
N ALA A 64 0.18 -14.00 -0.41
CA ALA A 64 -0.39 -14.60 0.81
C ALA A 64 -1.15 -13.58 1.67
N PHE A 65 -0.66 -12.34 1.77
CA PHE A 65 -1.39 -11.26 2.42
C PHE A 65 -2.72 -10.96 1.71
N ASN A 66 -2.71 -10.84 0.39
CA ASN A 66 -3.92 -10.59 -0.41
C ASN A 66 -4.94 -11.72 -0.28
N GLU A 67 -4.49 -12.98 -0.26
CA GLU A 67 -5.33 -14.14 0.02
C GLU A 67 -6.01 -14.04 1.39
N ASN A 68 -5.27 -13.65 2.43
CA ASN A 68 -5.85 -13.40 3.75
C ASN A 68 -6.87 -12.26 3.74
N VAL A 69 -6.58 -11.13 3.07
CA VAL A 69 -7.53 -10.02 2.93
C VAL A 69 -8.83 -10.49 2.28
N ARG A 70 -8.74 -11.27 1.19
CA ARG A 70 -9.91 -11.85 0.51
C ARG A 70 -10.66 -12.82 1.41
N ALA A 71 -9.96 -13.66 2.17
CA ALA A 71 -10.57 -14.60 3.10
C ALA A 71 -11.33 -13.87 4.22
N VAL A 72 -10.73 -12.84 4.81
CA VAL A 72 -11.39 -11.97 5.80
C VAL A 72 -12.59 -11.28 5.17
N ALA A 73 -12.48 -10.74 3.96
CA ALA A 73 -13.59 -10.08 3.30
C ALA A 73 -14.81 -10.98 3.04
N LYS A 74 -14.60 -12.29 2.91
CA LYS A 74 -15.71 -13.26 2.80
C LYS A 74 -16.40 -13.56 4.13
N LYS A 75 -15.74 -13.33 5.27
CA LYS A 75 -16.26 -13.63 6.61
C LYS A 75 -17.04 -12.48 7.24
N TYR A 76 -16.74 -11.24 6.86
CA TYR A 76 -17.28 -10.03 7.50
C TYR A 76 -18.02 -9.13 6.48
N PRO A 77 -18.99 -8.32 6.91
CA PRO A 77 -19.75 -7.42 6.03
C PRO A 77 -18.88 -6.21 5.63
N VAL A 78 -17.99 -6.42 4.67
CA VAL A 78 -17.04 -5.40 4.19
C VAL A 78 -17.12 -5.23 2.69
N ILE A 79 -16.62 -4.09 2.21
CA ILE A 79 -16.44 -3.80 0.79
C ILE A 79 -14.97 -4.05 0.46
N LEU A 80 -14.68 -4.96 -0.46
CA LEU A 80 -13.31 -5.24 -0.90
C LEU A 80 -13.00 -4.51 -2.21
N PHE A 81 -11.94 -3.71 -2.20
CA PHE A 81 -11.31 -3.20 -3.42
C PHE A 81 -10.14 -4.08 -3.81
N GLU A 82 -10.26 -4.73 -4.97
CA GLU A 82 -9.24 -5.61 -5.51
C GLU A 82 -8.22 -4.82 -6.33
N ALA A 83 -6.96 -4.82 -5.89
CA ALA A 83 -5.83 -4.20 -6.57
C ALA A 83 -5.62 -4.77 -7.98
N LYS A 84 -5.98 -6.03 -8.23
CA LYS A 84 -5.93 -6.63 -9.57
C LYS A 84 -6.80 -5.87 -10.59
N ASP A 85 -7.93 -5.31 -10.15
CA ASP A 85 -8.82 -4.51 -11.02
C ASP A 85 -8.27 -3.10 -11.28
N ALA A 86 -7.18 -2.74 -10.59
CA ALA A 86 -6.49 -1.47 -10.70
C ALA A 86 -4.98 -1.66 -10.96
N GLU A 87 -4.58 -2.73 -11.65
CA GLU A 87 -3.17 -3.05 -11.96
C GLU A 87 -2.41 -1.90 -12.64
N PHE A 88 -3.11 -1.03 -13.37
CA PHE A 88 -2.51 0.15 -14.00
C PHE A 88 -1.87 1.11 -12.96
N LEU A 89 -2.31 1.07 -11.69
CA LEU A 89 -1.70 1.83 -10.59
C LEU A 89 -0.29 1.34 -10.24
N ASN A 90 0.15 0.19 -10.76
CA ASN A 90 1.53 -0.29 -10.63
C ASN A 90 2.53 0.52 -11.48
N ASP A 91 2.08 1.48 -12.29
CA ASP A 91 2.98 2.36 -13.01
C ASP A 91 3.84 3.17 -12.02
N ARG A 92 5.16 3.03 -12.10
CA ARG A 92 6.13 3.72 -11.24
C ARG A 92 5.99 5.23 -11.24
N ARG A 93 5.36 5.82 -12.26
CA ARG A 93 5.04 7.26 -12.32
C ARG A 93 3.98 7.68 -11.31
N PHE A 94 3.24 6.74 -10.71
CA PHE A 94 2.34 6.98 -9.58
C PHE A 94 3.03 6.87 -8.22
N LEU A 95 4.31 6.49 -8.17
CA LEU A 95 5.06 6.44 -6.91
C LEU A 95 5.67 7.81 -6.59
N ALA A 96 5.79 8.07 -5.29
CA ALA A 96 6.55 9.19 -4.74
C ALA A 96 8.06 8.97 -4.91
N PHE A 97 8.84 9.97 -4.51
CA PHE A 97 10.30 9.95 -4.63
C PHE A 97 10.97 8.80 -3.86
N ASP A 98 10.32 8.27 -2.83
CA ASP A 98 10.79 7.12 -2.06
C ASP A 98 10.57 5.77 -2.77
N ARG A 99 9.85 5.77 -3.91
CA ARG A 99 9.52 4.58 -4.71
C ARG A 99 8.73 3.51 -3.94
N LEU A 100 8.04 3.90 -2.88
CA LEU A 100 7.23 3.00 -2.06
C LEU A 100 5.79 3.49 -1.95
N HIS A 101 5.59 4.76 -1.62
CA HIS A 101 4.25 5.34 -1.45
C HIS A 101 3.74 5.91 -2.78
N MET A 102 2.42 6.03 -2.92
CA MET A 102 1.85 6.76 -4.04
C MET A 102 2.14 8.26 -3.92
N ASN A 103 2.31 8.91 -5.05
CA ASN A 103 2.28 10.37 -5.15
C ASN A 103 0.83 10.88 -5.26
N SER A 104 0.68 12.20 -5.40
CA SER A 104 -0.64 12.84 -5.47
C SER A 104 -1.51 12.31 -6.61
N GLU A 105 -0.94 12.03 -7.79
CA GLU A 105 -1.71 11.50 -8.93
C GLU A 105 -2.11 10.04 -8.70
N GLY A 106 -1.22 9.21 -8.14
CA GLY A 106 -1.57 7.84 -7.74
C GLY A 106 -2.71 7.82 -6.73
N HIS A 107 -2.63 8.65 -5.69
CA HIS A 107 -3.70 8.81 -4.70
C HIS A 107 -5.00 9.34 -5.30
N ARG A 108 -4.92 10.30 -6.23
CA ARG A 108 -6.11 10.80 -6.94
C ARG A 108 -6.82 9.66 -7.66
N ARG A 109 -6.09 8.83 -8.41
CA ARG A 109 -6.66 7.71 -9.17
C ARG A 109 -7.19 6.60 -8.27
N LEU A 110 -6.51 6.28 -7.16
CA LEU A 110 -7.06 5.36 -6.16
C LEU A 110 -8.38 5.91 -5.59
N ALA A 111 -8.45 7.21 -5.30
CA ALA A 111 -9.68 7.82 -4.82
C ALA A 111 -10.81 7.73 -5.87
N GLN A 112 -10.50 7.94 -7.16
CA GLN A 112 -11.49 7.72 -8.24
C GLN A 112 -11.92 6.26 -8.35
N ALA A 113 -11.01 5.30 -8.13
CA ALA A 113 -11.34 3.89 -8.07
C ALA A 113 -12.35 3.58 -6.96
N VAL A 114 -12.12 4.16 -5.77
CA VAL A 114 -13.03 4.03 -4.62
C VAL A 114 -14.38 4.66 -4.92
N LEU A 115 -14.41 5.88 -5.45
CA LEU A 115 -15.65 6.55 -5.81
C LEU A 115 -16.44 5.76 -6.86
N ALA A 116 -15.78 5.24 -7.89
CA ALA A 116 -16.40 4.41 -8.92
C ALA A 116 -16.98 3.11 -8.33
N GLY A 117 -16.23 2.41 -7.47
CA GLY A 117 -16.71 1.17 -6.83
C GLY A 117 -17.84 1.38 -5.81
N LEU A 118 -17.99 2.60 -5.29
CA LEU A 118 -19.10 3.00 -4.41
C LEU A 118 -20.28 3.64 -5.17
N ASP A 119 -20.26 3.60 -6.50
CA ASP A 119 -21.25 4.26 -7.38
C ASP A 119 -21.45 5.75 -7.03
N LYS A 120 -20.33 6.45 -6.83
CA LYS A 120 -20.29 7.89 -6.57
C LYS A 120 -19.79 8.65 -7.80
N PRO A 121 -20.09 9.95 -7.92
CA PRO A 121 -19.53 10.79 -8.96
C PRO A 121 -18.00 10.66 -8.98
N HIS A 122 -17.46 10.32 -10.14
CA HIS A 122 -16.04 10.11 -10.37
C HIS A 122 -15.67 10.59 -11.77
N ASP A 123 -14.40 10.95 -11.94
CA ASP A 123 -13.79 11.22 -13.24
C ASP A 123 -13.82 9.93 -14.08
N LYS A 124 -14.45 9.94 -15.26
CA LYS A 124 -14.55 8.75 -16.12
C LYS A 124 -13.20 8.33 -16.73
N ASN A 125 -12.26 9.26 -16.81
CA ASN A 125 -10.97 9.10 -17.48
C ASN A 125 -9.86 8.72 -16.48
N TRP A 126 -10.20 8.36 -15.25
CA TRP A 126 -9.24 8.06 -14.19
C TRP A 126 -8.31 6.87 -14.49
N ARG A 127 -8.71 6.00 -15.43
CA ARG A 127 -7.92 4.87 -15.92
C ARG A 127 -7.02 5.21 -17.11
N ASP A 128 -7.14 6.40 -17.70
CA ASP A 128 -6.41 6.77 -18.90
C ASP A 128 -4.90 6.74 -18.67
N PRO A 129 -4.10 6.14 -19.57
CA PRO A 129 -2.67 6.03 -19.37
C PRO A 129 -2.02 7.41 -19.28
N LEU A 130 -1.04 7.56 -18.38
CA LEU A 130 -0.25 8.78 -18.31
C LEU A 130 0.52 9.02 -19.63
N PRO A 131 0.66 10.28 -20.08
CA PRO A 131 1.40 10.61 -21.30
C PRO A 131 2.79 9.98 -21.33
N PRO A 132 3.24 9.46 -22.47
CA PRO A 132 4.53 8.77 -22.57
C PRO A 132 5.68 9.72 -22.20
N VAL A 133 6.65 9.20 -21.44
CA VAL A 133 7.86 9.95 -21.05
C VAL A 133 9.05 9.40 -21.82
N LYS A 134 9.92 10.28 -22.31
CA LYS A 134 11.17 9.88 -22.96
C LYS A 134 12.02 9.04 -21.99
N LYS A 135 12.51 7.90 -22.46
CA LYS A 135 13.38 7.03 -21.66
C LYS A 135 14.65 7.79 -21.29
N LYS A 136 14.99 7.81 -20.00
CA LYS A 136 16.26 8.36 -19.53
C LYS A 136 17.41 7.48 -20.01
N ASN A 137 18.59 8.08 -20.20
CA ASN A 137 19.82 7.34 -20.44
C ASN A 137 20.06 6.33 -19.30
N LYS A 138 20.50 5.11 -19.64
CA LYS A 138 20.79 4.04 -18.67
C LYS A 138 21.74 4.48 -17.56
N ILE A 139 22.81 5.22 -17.89
CA ILE A 139 23.80 5.71 -16.91
C ILE A 139 23.11 6.62 -15.89
N VAL A 140 22.32 7.58 -16.37
CA VAL A 140 21.54 8.50 -15.53
C VAL A 140 20.58 7.73 -14.64
N SER A 141 19.90 6.70 -15.17
CA SER A 141 19.00 5.86 -14.39
C SER A 141 19.72 5.08 -13.28
N THR A 142 20.93 4.59 -13.54
CA THR A 142 21.76 3.90 -12.54
C THR A 142 22.17 4.84 -11.43
N VAL A 143 22.69 6.04 -11.76
CA VAL A 143 23.07 7.05 -10.77
C VAL A 143 21.89 7.45 -9.89
N ILE A 144 20.72 7.71 -10.49
CA ILE A 144 19.51 8.05 -9.73
C ILE A 144 19.09 6.90 -8.80
N THR A 145 19.22 5.65 -9.25
CA THR A 145 18.87 4.48 -8.43
C THR A 145 19.84 4.30 -7.28
N PHE A 146 21.14 4.50 -7.51
CA PHE A 146 22.15 4.45 -6.46
C PHE A 146 21.93 5.54 -5.41
N ALA A 147 21.70 6.79 -5.83
CA ALA A 147 21.36 7.88 -4.94
C ALA A 147 20.11 7.56 -4.10
N TRP A 148 19.06 7.02 -4.73
CA TRP A 148 17.85 6.58 -4.02
C TRP A 148 18.14 5.49 -2.97
N MET A 149 18.99 4.50 -3.28
CA MET A 149 19.34 3.47 -2.29
C MET A 149 20.02 4.08 -1.06
N ILE A 150 20.95 5.02 -1.26
CA ILE A 150 21.64 5.71 -0.18
C ILE A 150 20.66 6.54 0.67
N THR A 151 19.74 7.26 0.02
CA THR A 151 18.82 8.15 0.72
C THR A 151 17.70 7.41 1.47
N PHE A 152 17.18 6.32 0.92
CA PHE A 152 15.96 5.68 1.43
C PHE A 152 16.19 4.26 1.98
N VAL A 153 16.87 3.41 1.21
CA VAL A 153 16.97 1.97 1.53
C VAL A 153 17.97 1.71 2.65
N LEU A 154 19.21 2.21 2.53
CA LEU A 154 20.25 1.98 3.52
C LEU A 154 19.86 2.49 4.92
N PRO A 155 19.30 3.71 5.09
CA PRO A 155 18.85 4.18 6.39
C PRO A 155 17.70 3.35 6.96
N TRP A 156 16.81 2.82 6.10
CA TRP A 156 15.73 1.94 6.53
C TRP A 156 16.28 0.61 7.06
N ILE A 157 17.18 -0.05 6.32
CA ILE A 157 17.85 -1.29 6.76
C ILE A 157 18.58 -1.06 8.09
N TRP A 158 19.35 0.02 8.19
CA TRP A 158 20.11 0.39 9.39
C TRP A 158 19.23 0.60 10.63
N ARG A 159 18.03 1.18 10.47
CA ARG A 159 17.06 1.27 11.56
C ARG A 159 16.57 -0.10 11.98
N ARG A 160 16.22 -0.98 11.02
CA ARG A 160 15.67 -2.31 11.30
C ARG A 160 16.64 -3.23 12.01
N ILE A 161 17.92 -3.22 11.63
CA ILE A 161 18.97 -4.01 12.32
C ILE A 161 19.07 -3.59 13.79
N ARG A 162 18.83 -2.31 14.10
CA ARG A 162 18.85 -1.78 15.48
C ARG A 162 17.50 -1.87 16.19
N GLY A 163 16.54 -2.63 15.65
CA GLY A 163 15.20 -2.74 16.21
C GLY A 163 14.37 -1.45 16.17
N LYS A 164 14.82 -0.42 15.44
CA LYS A 164 14.14 0.87 15.36
C LYS A 164 13.15 0.95 14.21
N SER A 165 12.04 1.66 14.42
CA SER A 165 11.03 1.99 13.41
C SER A 165 11.06 3.46 13.00
N SER A 166 10.51 3.77 11.82
CA SER A 166 10.30 5.16 11.38
C SER A 166 9.30 5.92 12.27
N GLY A 167 8.46 5.19 13.01
CA GLY A 167 7.50 5.72 13.97
C GLY A 167 7.99 5.83 15.41
N ASP A 168 9.21 5.36 15.73
CA ASP A 168 9.71 5.42 17.11
C ASP A 168 9.81 6.87 17.59
N GLY A 169 9.28 7.16 18.77
CA GLY A 169 9.26 8.50 19.35
C GLY A 169 8.39 9.52 18.59
N ARG A 170 7.56 9.08 17.63
CA ARG A 170 6.57 9.94 16.97
C ARG A 170 5.23 9.86 17.68
N SER A 171 4.62 11.01 17.93
CA SER A 171 3.19 11.09 18.25
C SER A 171 2.34 11.15 16.97
N GLY A 172 1.05 10.85 17.12
CA GLY A 172 0.09 11.00 16.02
C GLY A 172 -0.05 12.46 15.63
N LYS A 173 -0.22 12.75 14.33
CA LYS A 173 -0.53 14.10 13.86
C LYS A 173 -1.77 14.67 14.55
N TYR A 174 -2.73 13.80 14.84
CA TYR A 174 -3.89 14.06 15.68
C TYR A 174 -3.96 12.95 16.73
N GLU A 175 -3.87 13.33 18.01
CA GLU A 175 -3.91 12.38 19.13
C GLU A 175 -5.34 12.07 19.58
N SER A 176 -6.28 12.92 19.19
CA SER A 176 -7.71 12.73 19.37
C SER A 176 -8.44 12.75 18.02
N PRO A 177 -9.62 12.11 17.91
CA PRO A 177 -10.44 12.20 16.72
C PRO A 177 -10.77 13.65 16.38
N ILE A 178 -10.46 14.08 15.16
CA ILE A 178 -10.83 15.40 14.65
C ILE A 178 -11.96 15.28 13.63
N ARG A 179 -12.75 16.35 13.51
CA ARG A 179 -13.71 16.48 12.41
C ARG A 179 -12.97 17.05 11.21
N TRP A 180 -13.01 16.34 10.08
CA TRP A 180 -12.48 16.87 8.83
C TRP A 180 -13.34 18.05 8.36
N PRO A 181 -12.75 19.17 7.89
CA PRO A 181 -13.53 20.28 7.34
C PRO A 181 -14.39 19.77 6.18
N LYS A 182 -15.67 20.15 6.20
CA LYS A 182 -16.61 19.85 5.11
C LYS A 182 -16.30 20.68 3.88
#